data_AF-A0A1A7XRI9-F1
#
_entry.id   AF-A0A1A7XRI9-F1
#
_cell.length_a   1.000
_cell.length_b   1.000
_cell.length_c   1.000
_cell.angle_alpha   90.00
_cell.angle_beta   90.00
_cell.angle_gamma   90.00
#
_symmetry.space_group_name_H-M   'P 1'
#
loop_
_entity.id
_entity.type
_entity.pdbx_description
1 polymer ?
#
loop_
_entity_poly.entity_id
_entity_poly.type
_entity_poly.pdbx_seq_one_letter_code
_entity_poly.pdbx_strand_id
1 'polypeptide(L)'
;MSCSYGSLVKEACELLNKLRSDQYCLDNFVEDASKDLQNVDAPERKFILDVVSGCVQYKKMLDAVINMFYGQNKKWVSKGDHSQFVVICYLTMFALDDLGVQNFSNIIKSLGINKMHFFMSFFFSHLTPWIQEEWNGIYDAEFVEKEWIVPLLRWRSEISSLMDQLFEESQAPKGSYSAYKAEAKISSVKLNNAAILRQEALYHRQVEEELQRIEQLVQGARDSSSFLQWQQEMRDKDLQEKLPMMKQKHLETRISEENVAL
;
A
#
# COMPACT_ATOMS: atom_id res chain seq x y z
N MET A 1 10.03 7.64 31.75
CA MET A 1 10.70 7.47 30.44
C MET A 1 9.58 7.45 29.43
N SER A 2 9.55 8.35 28.45
CA SER A 2 8.45 8.34 27.48
C SER A 2 8.49 7.07 26.63
N CYS A 3 7.35 6.40 26.52
CA CYS A 3 7.16 5.25 25.66
C CYS A 3 7.31 5.65 24.20
N SER A 4 7.92 4.77 23.41
CA SER A 4 7.94 4.93 21.96
C SER A 4 6.54 4.79 21.38
N TYR A 5 6.21 5.53 20.32
CA TYR A 5 4.95 5.34 19.59
C TYR A 5 4.73 3.88 19.14
N GLY A 6 5.81 3.16 18.83
CA GLY A 6 5.72 1.73 18.50
C GLY A 6 5.20 0.86 19.66
N SER A 7 5.61 1.14 20.89
CA SER A 7 5.05 0.45 22.07
C SER A 7 3.59 0.84 22.33
N LEU A 8 3.24 2.12 22.17
CA LEU A 8 1.86 2.60 22.36
C LEU A 8 0.90 1.98 21.33
N VAL A 9 1.34 1.86 20.07
CA VAL A 9 0.55 1.24 19.00
C VAL A 9 0.35 -0.26 19.23
N LYS A 10 1.33 -0.96 19.80
CA LYS A 10 1.17 -2.38 20.17
C LYS A 10 0.10 -2.55 21.25
N GLU A 11 0.12 -1.69 22.26
CA GLU A 11 -0.92 -1.67 23.29
C GLU A 11 -2.31 -1.41 22.68
N ALA A 12 -2.42 -0.43 21.77
CA ALA A 12 -3.67 -0.18 21.04
C ALA A 12 -4.14 -1.40 20.22
N CYS A 13 -3.22 -2.14 19.60
CA CYS A 13 -3.54 -3.37 18.88
C CYS A 13 -4.06 -4.48 19.79
N GLU A 14 -3.51 -4.60 21.01
CA GLU A 14 -3.95 -5.57 22.02
C GLU A 14 -5.35 -5.23 22.54
N LEU A 15 -5.60 -3.95 22.84
CA LEU A 15 -6.93 -3.47 23.21
C LEU A 15 -7.98 -3.72 22.12
N LEU A 16 -7.66 -3.44 20.86
CA LEU A 16 -8.57 -3.75 19.75
C LEU A 16 -8.84 -5.25 19.62
N ASN A 17 -7.87 -6.10 19.92
CA ASN A 17 -8.08 -7.55 19.91
C ASN A 17 -9.04 -7.97 21.04
N LYS A 18 -8.93 -7.41 22.24
CA LYS A 18 -9.88 -7.64 23.35
C LYS A 18 -11.29 -7.20 22.98
N LEU A 19 -11.45 -6.00 22.39
CA LEU A 19 -12.75 -5.48 21.97
C LEU A 19 -13.44 -6.39 20.92
N ARG A 20 -12.68 -7.04 20.05
CA ARG A 20 -13.25 -7.99 19.08
C ARG A 20 -13.78 -9.27 19.73
N SER A 21 -13.27 -9.62 20.91
CA SER A 21 -13.69 -10.79 21.68
C SER A 21 -14.87 -10.49 22.60
N ASP A 22 -14.99 -9.24 23.08
CA ASP A 22 -15.98 -8.83 24.07
C ASP A 22 -17.09 -7.97 23.46
N GLN A 23 -18.35 -8.40 23.62
CA GLN A 23 -19.50 -7.78 22.98
C GLN A 23 -20.11 -6.65 23.84
N TYR A 24 -19.33 -5.59 24.13
CA TYR A 24 -19.78 -4.45 24.93
C TYR A 24 -19.68 -3.10 24.18
N CYS A 25 -20.41 -2.09 24.68
CA CYS A 25 -20.46 -0.73 24.16
C CYS A 25 -19.07 -0.04 24.19
N LEU A 26 -18.76 0.79 23.19
CA LEU A 26 -17.48 1.51 23.07
C LEU A 26 -17.17 2.35 24.31
N ASP A 27 -18.15 3.07 24.85
CA ASP A 27 -17.93 3.95 26.01
C ASP A 27 -17.50 3.16 27.25
N ASN A 28 -18.16 2.04 27.51
CA ASN A 28 -17.80 1.14 28.60
C ASN A 28 -16.40 0.55 28.39
N PHE A 29 -16.07 0.18 27.15
CA PHE A 29 -14.75 -0.34 26.81
C PHE A 29 -13.64 0.70 27.01
N VAL A 30 -13.86 1.95 26.60
CA VAL A 30 -12.87 3.03 26.77
C VAL A 30 -12.65 3.33 28.26
N GLU A 31 -13.70 3.30 29.07
CA GLU A 31 -13.59 3.48 30.52
C GLU A 31 -12.76 2.37 31.17
N ASP A 32 -13.00 1.11 30.78
CA ASP A 32 -12.27 -0.05 31.32
C ASP A 32 -10.83 -0.10 30.82
N ALA A 33 -10.59 0.17 29.53
CA ALA A 33 -9.23 0.32 28.99
C ALA A 33 -8.47 1.46 29.68
N SER A 34 -9.14 2.55 30.04
CA SER A 34 -8.53 3.64 30.80
C SER A 34 -8.14 3.21 32.22
N LYS A 35 -8.88 2.28 32.85
CA LYS A 35 -8.52 1.72 34.16
C LYS A 35 -7.31 0.80 34.05
N ASP A 36 -7.26 -0.03 33.01
CA ASP A 36 -6.12 -0.93 32.75
C ASP A 36 -4.82 -0.14 32.47
N LEU A 37 -4.93 1.03 31.83
CA LEU A 37 -3.80 1.90 31.47
C LEU A 37 -3.44 2.95 32.54
N GLN A 38 -3.88 2.80 33.80
CA GLN A 38 -3.59 3.78 34.86
C GLN A 38 -2.08 3.98 35.12
N ASN A 39 -1.28 2.96 34.85
CA ASN A 39 0.18 2.99 35.02
C ASN A 39 0.92 3.68 33.86
N VAL A 40 0.22 4.01 32.78
CA VAL A 40 0.77 4.71 31.60
C VAL A 40 0.59 6.22 31.79
N ASP A 41 1.58 6.99 31.35
CA ASP A 41 1.55 8.45 31.44
C ASP A 41 0.31 9.01 30.73
N ALA A 42 -0.29 10.07 31.30
CA ALA A 42 -1.55 10.63 30.81
C ALA A 42 -1.58 10.94 29.29
N PRO A 43 -0.56 11.58 28.67
CA PRO A 43 -0.57 11.84 27.22
C PRO A 43 -0.47 10.55 26.38
N GLU A 44 0.27 9.56 26.88
CA GLU A 44 0.47 8.27 26.21
C GLU A 44 -0.79 7.42 26.27
N ARG A 45 -1.44 7.37 27.43
CA ARG A 45 -2.77 6.76 27.60
C ARG A 45 -3.79 7.43 26.68
N LYS A 46 -3.80 8.76 26.61
CA LYS A 46 -4.70 9.49 25.71
C LYS A 46 -4.47 9.08 24.26
N PHE A 47 -3.23 9.04 23.80
CA PHE A 47 -2.91 8.61 22.43
C PHE A 47 -3.44 7.20 22.14
N ILE A 48 -3.23 6.24 23.04
CA ILE A 48 -3.73 4.86 22.88
C ILE A 48 -5.26 4.86 22.73
N LEU A 49 -5.96 5.54 23.62
CA LEU A 49 -7.43 5.60 23.61
C LEU A 49 -7.98 6.31 22.37
N ASP A 50 -7.34 7.39 21.92
CA ASP A 50 -7.72 8.12 20.71
C ASP A 50 -7.58 7.22 19.46
N VAL A 51 -6.48 6.46 19.36
CA VAL A 51 -6.26 5.50 18.26
C VAL A 51 -7.32 4.40 18.26
N VAL A 52 -7.58 3.79 19.42
CA VAL A 52 -8.57 2.70 19.54
C VAL A 52 -9.97 3.22 19.22
N SER A 53 -10.35 4.36 19.78
CA SER A 53 -11.66 4.99 19.55
C SER A 53 -11.84 5.34 18.08
N GLY A 54 -10.82 5.92 17.44
CA GLY A 54 -10.83 6.21 16.01
C GLY A 54 -10.99 4.96 15.14
N CYS A 55 -10.30 3.87 15.47
CA CYS A 55 -10.47 2.59 14.76
C CYS A 55 -11.90 2.04 14.86
N VAL A 56 -12.58 2.25 15.99
CA VAL A 56 -13.98 1.82 16.15
C VAL A 56 -14.93 2.76 15.41
N GLN A 57 -14.72 4.07 15.53
CA GLN A 57 -15.55 5.09 14.87
C GLN A 57 -15.53 4.93 13.34
N TYR A 58 -14.35 4.72 12.75
CA TYR A 58 -14.17 4.58 11.30
C TYR A 58 -14.17 3.12 10.82
N LYS A 59 -14.71 2.20 11.64
CA LYS A 59 -14.68 0.75 11.38
C LYS A 59 -15.17 0.37 9.99
N LYS A 60 -16.28 0.93 9.50
CA LYS A 60 -16.81 0.59 8.16
C LYS A 60 -15.83 0.94 7.03
N MET A 61 -15.19 2.11 7.13
CA MET A 61 -14.21 2.58 6.14
C MET A 61 -12.94 1.72 6.19
N LEU A 62 -12.44 1.43 7.39
CA LEU A 62 -11.25 0.61 7.59
C LEU A 62 -11.49 -0.83 7.15
N ASP A 63 -12.62 -1.43 7.54
CA ASP A 63 -12.98 -2.80 7.17
C ASP A 63 -13.08 -2.97 5.65
N ALA A 64 -13.52 -1.96 4.88
CA ALA A 64 -13.53 -2.02 3.42
C ALA A 64 -12.12 -2.25 2.84
N VAL A 65 -11.12 -1.49 3.33
CA VAL A 65 -9.71 -1.64 2.91
C VAL A 65 -9.14 -2.97 3.38
N ILE A 66 -9.33 -3.30 4.65
CA ILE A 66 -8.74 -4.50 5.27
C ILE A 66 -9.31 -5.77 4.65
N ASN A 67 -10.62 -5.83 4.40
CA ASN A 67 -11.25 -6.98 3.76
C ASN A 67 -10.75 -7.18 2.32
N MET A 68 -10.54 -6.09 1.57
CA MET A 68 -9.94 -6.18 0.23
C MET A 68 -8.50 -6.70 0.29
N PHE A 69 -7.68 -6.14 1.19
CA PHE A 69 -6.29 -6.57 1.39
C PHE A 69 -6.20 -8.05 1.73
N TYR A 70 -6.96 -8.51 2.74
CA TYR A 70 -7.01 -9.92 3.09
C TYR A 70 -7.61 -10.74 1.95
N GLY A 71 -8.65 -10.27 1.27
CA GLY A 71 -9.29 -10.94 0.13
C GLY A 71 -8.30 -11.35 -0.95
N GLN A 72 -7.41 -10.43 -1.34
CA GLN A 72 -6.41 -10.63 -2.39
C GLN A 72 -5.17 -11.38 -1.89
N ASN A 73 -4.84 -11.28 -0.59
CA ASN A 73 -3.55 -11.72 -0.05
C ASN A 73 -3.64 -12.79 1.06
N LYS A 74 -4.76 -13.53 1.17
CA LYS A 74 -5.01 -14.52 2.25
C LYS A 74 -3.86 -15.50 2.51
N LYS A 75 -3.07 -15.83 1.48
CA LYS A 75 -1.96 -16.78 1.58
C LYS A 75 -0.73 -16.22 2.31
N TRP A 76 -0.55 -14.90 2.25
CA TRP A 76 0.68 -14.22 2.68
C TRP A 76 0.51 -13.41 3.96
N VAL A 77 -0.74 -13.25 4.42
CA VAL A 77 -1.08 -12.38 5.55
C VAL A 77 -1.68 -13.21 6.69
N SER A 78 -1.09 -13.08 7.88
CA SER A 78 -1.61 -13.75 9.08
C SER A 78 -2.90 -13.10 9.58
N LYS A 79 -3.85 -13.91 10.05
CA LYS A 79 -5.05 -13.41 10.76
C LYS A 79 -4.70 -12.70 12.08
N GLY A 80 -3.58 -13.06 12.70
CA GLY A 80 -3.11 -12.46 13.96
C GLY A 80 -2.65 -11.00 13.80
N ASP A 81 -2.34 -10.57 12.57
CA ASP A 81 -1.89 -9.20 12.29
C ASP A 81 -3.05 -8.23 12.00
N HIS A 82 -4.30 -8.69 12.07
CA HIS A 82 -5.46 -7.89 11.66
C HIS A 82 -5.56 -6.54 12.38
N SER A 83 -5.40 -6.51 13.71
CA SER A 83 -5.45 -5.25 14.47
C SER A 83 -4.33 -4.30 14.08
N GLN A 84 -3.16 -4.82 13.71
CA GLN A 84 -2.03 -4.00 13.28
C GLN A 84 -2.31 -3.33 11.93
N PHE A 85 -2.94 -4.04 10.99
CA PHE A 85 -3.33 -3.44 9.71
C PHE A 85 -4.46 -2.42 9.86
N VAL A 86 -5.42 -2.66 10.75
CA VAL A 86 -6.47 -1.68 11.08
C VAL A 86 -5.84 -0.41 11.65
N VAL A 87 -4.96 -0.54 12.64
CA VAL A 87 -4.33 0.62 13.30
C VAL A 87 -3.44 1.37 12.33
N ILE A 88 -2.59 0.69 11.56
CA ILE A 88 -1.71 1.40 10.62
C ILE A 88 -2.51 2.10 9.51
N CYS A 89 -3.62 1.50 9.06
CA CYS A 89 -4.53 2.16 8.11
C CYS A 89 -5.14 3.42 8.72
N TYR A 90 -5.68 3.35 9.94
CA TYR A 90 -6.19 4.51 10.66
C TYR A 90 -5.14 5.62 10.82
N LEU A 91 -3.93 5.25 11.24
CA LEU A 91 -2.84 6.21 11.43
C LEU A 91 -2.43 6.90 10.13
N THR A 92 -2.32 6.15 9.04
CA THR A 92 -2.02 6.72 7.71
C THR A 92 -3.12 7.67 7.24
N MET A 93 -4.38 7.35 7.53
CA MET A 93 -5.53 8.16 7.11
C MET A 93 -5.66 9.47 7.89
N PHE A 94 -5.52 9.41 9.21
CA PHE A 94 -6.01 10.49 10.08
C PHE A 94 -4.96 11.08 11.02
N ALA A 95 -3.82 10.42 11.20
CA ALA A 95 -2.82 10.84 12.19
C ALA A 95 -1.45 11.13 11.58
N LEU A 96 -1.28 10.97 10.26
CA LEU A 96 0.05 11.04 9.64
C LEU A 96 0.68 12.44 9.74
N ASP A 97 -0.13 13.49 9.59
CA ASP A 97 0.30 14.88 9.76
C ASP A 97 0.80 15.17 11.18
N ASP A 98 0.02 14.76 12.19
CA ASP A 98 0.33 15.02 13.60
C ASP A 98 1.50 14.18 14.11
N LEU A 99 1.58 12.93 13.64
CA LEU A 99 2.58 11.98 14.09
C LEU A 99 3.95 12.28 13.47
N GLY A 100 3.96 12.67 12.19
CA GLY A 100 5.17 12.92 11.43
C GLY A 100 5.93 11.65 11.02
N VAL A 101 6.76 11.81 9.98
CA VAL A 101 7.45 10.70 9.28
C VAL A 101 8.36 9.87 10.20
N GLN A 102 9.06 10.50 11.15
CA GLN A 102 9.99 9.80 12.05
C GLN A 102 9.27 8.90 13.06
N ASN A 103 8.19 9.39 13.67
CA ASN A 103 7.40 8.56 14.58
C ASN A 103 6.68 7.46 13.80
N PHE A 104 6.23 7.75 12.58
CA PHE A 104 5.62 6.76 11.71
C PHE A 104 6.61 5.65 11.35
N SER A 105 7.85 6.01 11.00
CA SER A 105 8.96 5.08 10.80
C SER A 105 9.17 4.16 12.01
N ASN A 106 9.20 4.71 13.22
CA ASN A 106 9.33 3.92 14.45
C ASN A 106 8.16 2.94 14.65
N ILE A 107 6.93 3.35 14.34
CA ILE A 107 5.76 2.47 14.38
C ILE A 107 5.91 1.33 13.37
N ILE A 108 6.25 1.64 12.11
CA ILE A 108 6.46 0.63 11.04
C ILE A 108 7.53 -0.38 11.45
N LYS A 109 8.68 0.09 11.97
CA LYS A 109 9.75 -0.78 12.50
C LYS A 109 9.23 -1.69 13.61
N SER A 110 8.41 -1.17 14.52
CA SER A 110 7.90 -1.91 15.67
C SER A 110 6.88 -2.99 15.30
N LEU A 111 6.04 -2.74 14.29
CA LEU A 111 5.00 -3.65 13.84
C LEU A 111 5.57 -4.72 12.90
N GLY A 112 6.58 -4.37 12.09
CA GLY A 112 7.31 -5.28 11.23
C GLY A 112 7.38 -4.75 9.80
N ILE A 113 8.58 -4.34 9.39
CA ILE A 113 8.84 -3.60 8.14
C ILE A 113 8.22 -4.32 6.93
N ASN A 114 8.53 -5.60 6.71
CA ASN A 114 8.12 -6.31 5.49
C ASN A 114 6.60 -6.37 5.29
N LYS A 115 5.83 -6.70 6.34
CA LYS A 115 4.38 -6.80 6.23
C LYS A 115 3.70 -5.43 6.13
N MET A 116 4.26 -4.42 6.80
CA MET A 116 3.75 -3.06 6.72
C MET A 116 4.06 -2.42 5.37
N HIS A 117 5.24 -2.66 4.81
CA HIS A 117 5.59 -2.31 3.44
C HIS A 117 4.63 -2.95 2.45
N PHE A 118 4.39 -4.25 2.56
CA PHE A 118 3.46 -4.97 1.69
C PHE A 118 2.05 -4.38 1.73
N PHE A 119 1.54 -4.08 2.94
CA PHE A 119 0.25 -3.42 3.10
C PHE A 119 0.22 -2.00 2.51
N MET A 120 1.27 -1.20 2.71
CA MET A 120 1.32 0.18 2.24
C MET A 120 1.45 0.27 0.72
N SER A 121 2.27 -0.59 0.11
CA SER A 121 2.33 -0.73 -1.35
C SER A 121 0.97 -1.13 -1.92
N PHE A 122 0.26 -2.07 -1.27
CA PHE A 122 -1.11 -2.42 -1.65
C PHE A 122 -2.03 -1.20 -1.53
N PHE A 123 -2.07 -0.54 -0.37
CA PHE A 123 -2.96 0.57 -0.06
C PHE A 123 -2.84 1.70 -1.09
N PHE A 124 -1.62 2.21 -1.34
CA PHE A 124 -1.42 3.32 -2.29
C PHE A 124 -1.50 2.93 -3.77
N SER A 125 -1.34 1.65 -4.11
CA SER A 125 -1.53 1.18 -5.49
C SER A 125 -3.01 0.96 -5.82
N HIS A 126 -3.82 0.63 -4.81
CA HIS A 126 -5.25 0.36 -4.96
C HIS A 126 -6.14 1.52 -4.49
N LEU A 127 -5.54 2.61 -3.99
CA LEU A 127 -6.25 3.75 -3.40
C LEU A 127 -7.33 4.32 -4.32
N THR A 128 -6.95 4.75 -5.53
CA THR A 128 -7.88 5.33 -6.50
C THR A 128 -8.64 4.30 -7.33
N PRO A 129 -8.04 3.19 -7.85
CA PRO A 129 -8.77 2.29 -8.74
C PRO A 129 -9.77 1.37 -8.05
N TRP A 130 -9.63 1.09 -6.74
CA TRP A 130 -10.47 0.09 -6.05
C TRP A 130 -10.98 0.56 -4.70
N ILE A 131 -10.10 1.07 -3.84
CA ILE A 131 -10.47 1.47 -2.47
C ILE A 131 -11.45 2.64 -2.48
N GLN A 132 -11.23 3.62 -3.36
CA GLN A 132 -12.13 4.75 -3.53
C GLN A 132 -13.54 4.32 -3.96
N GLU A 133 -13.66 3.37 -4.90
CA GLU A 133 -14.96 2.86 -5.35
C GLU A 133 -15.72 2.18 -4.20
N GLU A 134 -15.03 1.36 -3.41
CA GLU A 134 -15.62 0.74 -2.21
C GLU A 134 -16.06 1.79 -1.17
N TRP A 135 -15.26 2.84 -0.95
CA TRP A 135 -15.63 3.92 -0.03
C TRP A 135 -16.82 4.74 -0.55
N ASN A 136 -16.90 5.00 -1.85
CA ASN A 136 -18.03 5.69 -2.48
C ASN A 136 -19.33 4.87 -2.38
N GLY A 137 -19.24 3.56 -2.19
CA GLY A 137 -20.40 2.71 -1.88
C GLY A 137 -20.94 2.87 -0.45
N ILE A 138 -20.15 3.46 0.45
CA ILE A 138 -20.47 3.62 1.88
C ILE A 138 -20.72 5.09 2.25
N TYR A 139 -20.00 6.01 1.59
CA TYR A 139 -19.98 7.44 1.87
C TYR A 139 -20.22 8.24 0.58
N ASP A 140 -20.54 9.53 0.73
CA ASP A 140 -20.69 10.44 -0.40
C ASP A 140 -19.37 10.56 -1.20
N ALA A 141 -19.46 10.45 -2.52
CA ALA A 141 -18.28 10.39 -3.38
C ALA A 141 -17.47 11.70 -3.42
N GLU A 142 -18.15 12.86 -3.33
CA GLU A 142 -17.48 14.16 -3.28
C GLU A 142 -16.73 14.32 -1.95
N PHE A 143 -17.34 13.88 -0.86
CA PHE A 143 -16.70 13.80 0.45
C PHE A 143 -15.48 12.88 0.45
N VAL A 144 -15.59 11.65 -0.06
CA VAL A 144 -14.48 10.68 -0.13
C VAL A 144 -13.30 11.24 -0.93
N GLU A 145 -13.56 11.81 -2.10
CA GLU A 145 -12.53 12.39 -2.94
C GLU A 145 -11.79 13.54 -2.21
N LYS A 146 -12.54 14.49 -1.66
CA LYS A 146 -11.98 15.70 -1.05
C LYS A 146 -11.31 15.47 0.29
N GLU A 147 -11.95 14.68 1.15
CA GLU A 147 -11.51 14.53 2.55
C GLU A 147 -10.53 13.38 2.73
N TRP A 148 -10.56 12.34 1.87
CA TRP A 148 -9.73 11.16 2.03
C TRP A 148 -8.73 10.98 0.88
N ILE A 149 -9.18 10.93 -0.37
CA ILE A 149 -8.30 10.59 -1.50
C ILE A 149 -7.24 11.67 -1.72
N VAL A 150 -7.65 12.94 -1.87
CA VAL A 150 -6.73 14.05 -2.12
C VAL A 150 -5.69 14.19 -0.99
N PRO A 151 -6.06 14.17 0.31
CA PRO A 151 -5.10 14.23 1.40
C PRO A 151 -4.17 13.01 1.50
N LEU A 152 -4.57 11.83 1.04
CA LEU A 152 -3.70 10.66 1.03
C LEU A 152 -2.70 10.69 -0.13
N LEU A 153 -3.14 11.14 -1.31
CA LEU A 153 -2.28 11.21 -2.48
C LEU A 153 -1.07 12.12 -2.25
N ARG A 154 -1.20 13.16 -1.43
CA ARG A 154 -0.07 14.04 -1.05
C ARG A 154 1.05 13.29 -0.33
N TRP A 155 0.73 12.21 0.40
CA TRP A 155 1.68 11.43 1.20
C TRP A 155 2.28 10.24 0.44
N ARG A 156 1.84 10.00 -0.80
CA ARG A 156 2.21 8.82 -1.57
C ARG A 156 3.72 8.71 -1.78
N SER A 157 4.36 9.81 -2.16
CA SER A 157 5.82 9.86 -2.40
C SER A 157 6.62 9.63 -1.12
N GLU A 158 6.24 10.31 -0.05
CA GLU A 158 6.91 10.31 1.24
C GLU A 158 6.83 8.93 1.89
N ILE A 159 5.64 8.31 1.87
CA ILE A 159 5.47 6.96 2.39
C ILE A 159 6.20 5.95 1.51
N SER A 160 6.13 6.04 0.18
CA SER A 160 6.89 5.13 -0.69
C SER A 160 8.39 5.21 -0.41
N SER A 161 8.93 6.43 -0.35
CA SER A 161 10.36 6.62 -0.07
C SER A 161 10.74 6.11 1.32
N LEU A 162 9.91 6.34 2.35
CA LEU A 162 10.12 5.79 3.68
C LEU A 162 10.12 4.26 3.66
N MET A 163 9.20 3.65 2.93
CA MET A 163 9.10 2.18 2.83
C MET A 163 10.34 1.59 2.17
N ASP A 164 10.79 2.17 1.06
CA ASP A 164 12.01 1.74 0.35
C ASP A 164 13.24 1.87 1.27
N GLN A 165 13.41 3.03 1.92
CA GLN A 165 14.51 3.28 2.87
C GLN A 165 14.52 2.26 4.02
N LEU A 166 13.36 1.97 4.60
CA LEU A 166 13.24 1.01 5.70
C LEU A 166 13.51 -0.42 5.25
N PHE A 167 13.09 -0.78 4.04
CA PHE A 167 13.34 -2.10 3.47
C PHE A 167 14.83 -2.29 3.18
N GLU A 168 15.50 -1.29 2.61
CA GLU A 168 16.95 -1.28 2.41
C GLU A 168 17.72 -1.35 3.74
N GLU A 169 17.35 -0.54 4.74
CA GLU A 169 17.95 -0.56 6.07
C GLU A 169 17.81 -1.94 6.74
N SER A 170 16.69 -2.63 6.49
CA SER A 170 16.42 -3.96 7.06
C SER A 170 17.23 -5.09 6.41
N GLN A 171 17.64 -4.91 5.14
CA GLN A 171 18.43 -5.88 4.37
C GLN A 171 19.93 -5.64 4.46
N ALA A 172 20.35 -4.41 4.77
CA ALA A 172 21.76 -4.11 4.96
C ALA A 172 22.35 -5.00 6.07
N PRO A 173 23.45 -5.73 5.83
CA PRO A 173 24.12 -6.47 6.88
C PRO A 173 24.54 -5.46 7.96
N LYS A 174 24.06 -5.66 9.19
CA LYS A 174 24.48 -4.87 10.36
C LYS A 174 25.97 -5.13 10.62
N GLY A 175 26.84 -4.43 9.89
CA GLY A 175 28.26 -4.70 9.85
C GLY A 175 29.04 -3.77 8.93
N SER A 176 28.92 -2.45 9.09
CA SER A 176 29.92 -1.50 8.57
C SER A 176 29.90 -0.15 9.29
N TYR A 177 29.90 -0.15 10.63
CA TYR A 177 30.49 0.97 11.35
C TYR A 177 31.98 0.69 11.58
N SER A 178 32.78 1.42 10.81
CA SER A 178 34.10 1.93 11.18
C SER A 178 35.26 0.93 11.36
N ALA A 179 36.00 0.75 10.28
CA ALA A 179 37.37 0.23 10.28
C ALA A 179 38.36 1.22 10.91
N TYR A 180 38.30 1.40 12.24
CA TYR A 180 39.47 1.82 13.01
C TYR A 180 39.50 1.12 14.37
N LYS A 181 40.40 0.13 14.44
CA LYS A 181 41.25 -0.18 15.60
C LYS A 181 40.57 -0.72 16.87
N ALA A 182 40.54 -2.05 17.00
CA ALA A 182 41.11 -2.77 18.15
C ALA A 182 40.88 -4.28 17.97
N GLU A 183 41.98 -5.04 17.94
CA GLU A 183 42.00 -6.48 18.05
C GLU A 183 41.48 -6.90 19.42
N ALA A 184 40.41 -7.69 19.48
CA ALA A 184 40.11 -8.52 20.63
C ALA A 184 39.27 -9.74 20.20
N LYS A 185 39.96 -10.87 20.13
CA LYS A 185 39.52 -12.27 20.21
C LYS A 185 38.07 -12.44 20.73
N ILE A 186 37.15 -12.90 19.87
CA ILE A 186 35.83 -13.40 20.31
C ILE A 186 35.70 -14.87 19.91
N SER A 187 35.52 -15.68 20.95
CA SER A 187 35.23 -17.11 20.92
C SER A 187 33.99 -17.42 20.10
N SER A 188 34.06 -18.53 19.37
CA SER A 188 32.99 -19.13 18.58
C SER A 188 31.66 -19.21 19.32
N VAL A 189 30.68 -18.44 18.86
CA VAL A 189 29.27 -18.77 19.07
C VAL A 189 28.73 -19.22 17.72
N LYS A 190 28.42 -20.51 17.61
CA LYS A 190 27.78 -21.11 16.44
C LYS A 190 26.43 -20.42 16.20
N LEU A 191 26.40 -19.46 15.29
CA LEU A 191 25.14 -18.92 14.79
C LEU A 191 24.58 -19.89 13.76
N ASN A 192 23.27 -20.14 13.87
CA ASN A 192 22.48 -20.94 12.94
C ASN A 192 22.37 -20.20 11.59
N ASN A 193 23.49 -20.05 10.88
CA ASN A 193 23.54 -19.55 9.50
C ASN A 193 22.59 -20.34 8.62
N ALA A 194 22.39 -21.64 8.92
CA ALA A 194 21.41 -22.49 8.26
C ALA A 194 19.96 -21.99 8.37
N ALA A 195 19.57 -21.31 9.45
CA ALA A 195 18.21 -20.78 9.58
C ALA A 195 18.00 -19.51 8.74
N ILE A 196 19.00 -18.64 8.71
CA ILE A 196 19.00 -17.42 7.88
C ILE A 196 18.97 -17.81 6.39
N LEU A 197 19.85 -18.72 5.98
CA LEU A 197 19.92 -19.23 4.61
C LEU A 197 18.63 -19.96 4.18
N ARG A 198 17.94 -20.63 5.11
CA ARG A 198 16.62 -21.22 4.82
C ARG A 198 15.56 -20.16 4.57
N GLN A 199 15.54 -19.09 5.36
CA GLN A 199 14.56 -18.01 5.19
C GLN A 199 14.81 -17.23 3.89
N GLU A 200 16.07 -16.98 3.55
CA GLU A 200 16.49 -16.34 2.31
C GLU A 200 16.14 -17.20 1.08
N ALA A 201 16.37 -18.52 1.15
CA ALA A 201 15.97 -19.46 0.10
C ALA A 201 14.44 -19.53 -0.09
N LEU A 202 13.67 -19.43 1.00
CA LEU A 202 12.20 -19.35 0.93
C LEU A 202 11.74 -18.06 0.25
N TYR A 203 12.37 -16.93 0.57
CA TYR A 203 12.07 -15.65 -0.06
C TYR A 203 12.42 -15.63 -1.55
N HIS A 204 13.62 -16.08 -1.93
CA HIS A 204 14.01 -16.18 -3.34
C HIS A 204 13.06 -17.08 -4.13
N ARG A 205 12.66 -18.21 -3.55
CA ARG A 205 11.66 -19.09 -4.17
C ARG A 205 10.32 -18.40 -4.37
N GLN A 206 9.87 -17.60 -3.39
CA GLN A 206 8.63 -16.84 -3.50
C GLN A 206 8.70 -15.76 -4.60
N VAL A 207 9.83 -15.07 -4.70
CA VAL A 207 10.07 -14.09 -5.78
C VAL A 207 10.07 -14.77 -7.16
N GLU A 208 10.70 -15.94 -7.28
CA GLU A 208 10.73 -16.73 -8.52
C GLU A 208 9.32 -17.21 -8.93
N GLU A 209 8.51 -17.66 -7.97
CA GLU A 209 7.12 -18.08 -8.19
C GLU A 209 6.23 -16.91 -8.64
N GLU A 210 6.42 -15.71 -8.08
CA GLU A 210 5.71 -14.49 -8.52
C GLU A 210 6.19 -14.00 -9.89
N LEU A 211 7.49 -14.10 -10.19
CA LEU A 211 8.03 -13.83 -11.53
C LEU A 211 7.43 -14.78 -12.57
N GLN A 212 7.37 -16.08 -12.27
CA GLN A 212 6.74 -17.06 -13.16
C GLN A 212 5.24 -16.81 -13.32
N ARG A 213 4.56 -16.37 -12.27
CA ARG A 213 3.14 -16.00 -12.35
C ARG A 213 2.94 -14.78 -13.23
N ILE A 214 3.76 -13.75 -13.09
CA ILE A 214 3.75 -12.56 -13.95
C ILE A 214 4.05 -12.99 -15.39
N GLU A 215 5.04 -13.85 -15.61
CA GLU A 215 5.38 -14.38 -16.93
C GLU A 215 4.23 -15.19 -17.54
N GLN A 216 3.54 -16.03 -16.78
CA GLN A 216 2.34 -16.75 -17.23
C GLN A 216 1.17 -15.82 -17.51
N LEU A 217 1.01 -14.73 -16.75
CA LEU A 217 0.02 -13.69 -17.03
C LEU A 217 0.38 -12.91 -18.30
N VAL A 218 1.67 -12.67 -18.54
CA VAL A 218 2.20 -12.04 -19.76
C VAL A 218 2.09 -12.97 -20.97
N GLN A 219 2.30 -14.28 -20.81
CA GLN A 219 2.10 -15.28 -21.86
C GLN A 219 0.60 -15.56 -22.11
N GLY A 220 -0.24 -15.43 -21.08
CA GLY A 220 -1.70 -15.50 -21.16
C GLY A 220 -2.34 -14.23 -21.75
N ALA A 221 -1.65 -13.09 -21.69
CA ALA A 221 -1.94 -11.91 -22.49
C ALA A 221 -1.57 -12.20 -23.95
N ARG A 222 -2.46 -12.93 -24.60
CA ARG A 222 -2.50 -13.29 -26.01
C ARG A 222 -1.90 -12.19 -26.90
N ASP A 223 -0.70 -12.45 -27.40
CA ASP A 223 -0.03 -11.86 -28.55
C ASP A 223 -0.50 -10.45 -28.97
N SER A 224 0.07 -9.41 -28.33
CA SER A 224 -0.17 -8.00 -28.68
C SER A 224 0.15 -7.68 -30.14
N SER A 225 0.91 -8.54 -30.82
CA SER A 225 1.21 -8.47 -32.25
C SER A 225 -0.06 -8.47 -33.12
N SER A 226 -1.05 -9.29 -32.79
CA SER A 226 -2.30 -9.42 -33.57
C SER A 226 -3.18 -8.17 -33.50
N PHE A 227 -3.29 -7.55 -32.33
CA PHE A 227 -4.02 -6.28 -32.14
C PHE A 227 -3.30 -5.11 -32.81
N LEU A 228 -1.97 -5.03 -32.67
CA LEU A 228 -1.17 -3.98 -33.32
C LEU A 228 -1.17 -4.10 -34.85
N GLN A 229 -1.11 -5.33 -35.38
CA GLN A 229 -1.26 -5.59 -36.82
C GLN A 229 -2.63 -5.19 -37.34
N TRP A 230 -3.71 -5.59 -36.64
CA TRP A 230 -5.06 -5.16 -37.00
C TRP A 230 -5.23 -3.63 -36.93
N GLN A 231 -4.65 -2.97 -35.92
CA GLN A 231 -4.70 -1.52 -35.79
C GLN A 231 -3.93 -0.82 -36.93
N GLN A 232 -2.80 -1.38 -37.35
CA GLN A 232 -2.03 -0.85 -38.48
C GLN A 232 -2.77 -1.07 -39.81
N GLU A 233 -3.37 -2.23 -40.01
CA GLU A 233 -4.18 -2.54 -41.20
C GLU A 233 -5.40 -1.62 -41.34
N MET A 234 -6.07 -1.30 -40.22
CA MET A 234 -7.20 -0.35 -40.23
C MET A 234 -6.75 1.07 -40.58
N ARG A 235 -5.58 1.53 -40.09
CA ARG A 235 -5.03 2.84 -40.49
C ARG A 235 -4.67 2.88 -41.97
N ASP A 236 -4.09 1.81 -42.49
CA ASP A 236 -3.70 1.73 -43.90
C ASP A 236 -4.92 1.69 -44.83
N LYS A 237 -6.00 1.00 -44.43
CA LYS A 237 -7.29 1.01 -45.16
C LYS A 237 -7.93 2.41 -45.18
N ASP A 238 -7.98 3.09 -44.03
CA ASP A 238 -8.49 4.47 -43.95
C ASP A 238 -7.71 5.44 -44.85
N LEU A 239 -6.39 5.27 -44.92
CA LEU A 239 -5.52 6.04 -45.82
C LEU A 239 -5.79 5.71 -47.29
N GLN A 240 -5.98 4.44 -47.63
CA GLN A 240 -6.31 4.00 -48.98
C GLN A 240 -7.69 4.45 -49.45
N GLU A 241 -8.68 4.59 -48.56
CA GLU A 241 -10.00 5.12 -48.91
C GLU A 241 -9.99 6.65 -49.07
N LYS A 242 -9.19 7.37 -48.26
CA LYS A 242 -9.10 8.84 -48.36
C LYS A 242 -8.37 9.33 -49.61
N LEU A 243 -7.42 8.56 -50.13
CA LEU A 243 -6.65 8.91 -51.33
C LEU A 243 -7.49 9.09 -52.61
N PRO A 244 -8.36 8.14 -53.01
CA PRO A 244 -9.23 8.29 -54.17
C PRO A 244 -10.27 9.40 -53.95
N MET A 245 -10.81 9.58 -52.73
CA MET A 245 -11.71 10.69 -52.43
C MET A 245 -11.04 12.06 -52.63
N MET A 246 -9.79 12.22 -52.17
CA MET A 246 -9.05 13.47 -52.37
C MET A 246 -8.69 13.71 -53.84
N LYS A 247 -8.32 12.65 -54.59
CA LYS A 247 -8.04 12.74 -56.02
C LYS A 247 -9.29 13.08 -56.83
N GLN A 248 -10.42 12.45 -56.52
CA GLN A 248 -11.70 12.73 -57.16
C GLN A 248 -12.15 14.16 -56.90
N LYS A 249 -12.06 14.63 -55.65
CA LYS A 249 -12.37 16.02 -55.30
C LYS A 249 -11.48 17.02 -56.04
N HIS A 250 -10.19 16.73 -56.21
CA HIS A 250 -9.29 17.57 -57.01
C HIS A 250 -9.65 17.59 -58.49
N LEU A 251 -10.07 16.46 -59.05
CA LEU A 251 -10.52 16.39 -60.45
C LEU A 251 -11.83 17.14 -60.64
N GLU A 252 -12.77 17.02 -59.72
CA GLU A 252 -14.03 17.77 -59.72
C GLU A 252 -13.79 19.27 -59.59
N THR A 253 -12.86 19.71 -58.72
CA THR A 253 -12.45 21.11 -58.63
C THR A 253 -11.86 21.60 -59.96
N ARG A 254 -10.93 20.85 -60.56
CA ARG A 254 -10.31 21.24 -61.85
C ARG A 254 -11.32 21.31 -63.00
N ILE A 255 -12.25 20.35 -63.07
CA ILE A 255 -13.33 20.34 -64.06
C ILE A 255 -14.28 21.53 -63.82
N SER A 256 -14.56 21.88 -62.56
CA SER A 256 -15.39 23.06 -62.25
C SER A 256 -14.71 24.37 -62.63
N GLU A 257 -13.40 24.49 -62.44
CA GLU A 257 -12.62 25.68 -62.85
C GLU A 257 -12.55 25.81 -64.38
N GLU A 258 -12.39 24.69 -65.09
CA GLU A 258 -12.34 24.65 -66.56
C GLU A 258 -13.71 24.95 -67.19
N ASN A 259 -14.81 24.47 -66.59
CA ASN A 259 -16.18 24.78 -67.04
C ASN A 259 -16.62 26.22 -66.73
N VAL A 260 -15.99 26.91 -65.78
CA VAL A 260 -16.25 28.32 -65.46
C VAL A 260 -15.44 29.27 -66.35
N ALA A 261 -14.38 28.76 -67.01
CA ALA A 261 -13.51 29.52 -67.91
C ALA A 261 -13.92 29.45 -69.40
N LEU A 262 -14.96 28.67 -69.74
CA LEU A 262 -15.62 28.60 -71.06
C LEU A 262 -16.90 29.43 -71.07
#